data_AF-A0A0R3W5E0-F1
#
_entry.id   AF-A0A0R3W5E0-F1
#
_cell.length_a   1.000
_cell.length_b   1.000
_cell.length_c   1.000
_cell.angle_alpha   90.00
_cell.angle_beta   90.00
_cell.angle_gamma   90.00
#
_symmetry.space_group_name_H-M   'P 1'
#
loop_
_entity.id
_entity.type
_entity.pdbx_description
1 polymer ?
#
loop_
_entity_poly.entity_id
_entity_poly.type
_entity_poly.pdbx_seq_one_letter_code
_entity_poly.pdbx_strand_id
1 'polypeptide(L)'
;MQKLFVCLLAVLWCEYAYGYEERFVKNLIKVHSDARKSFKYQGNKLPPLKYSRKLMNLAREWVNTCRESRPTDGRFANLGSSVITAALYLPLVSQWKSQLSIEAKAYNPATGQCINSPCEHYRQIVQPNITEFGCAFKRCYFSPPGLLISHLSVCLYYAEQKGPPIQLTTTTTTAATRRPTTTITTTTTKAPITAFTTPKTSTISKLPSADNDTVMEEVKDDENLEGEEKEEEEKEEEKEEEEEEEEEEEGDGEDKAEGTSDLAILSPHLLPFMLAAMILLS
;
A
#
# COMPACT_ATOMS: atom_id res chain seq x y z
N MET A 1 -19.66 -17.80 -38.17
CA MET A 1 -19.15 -16.43 -37.86
C MET A 1 -19.36 -16.05 -36.39
N GLN A 2 -20.56 -16.18 -35.81
CA GLN A 2 -20.83 -15.77 -34.42
C GLN A 2 -19.86 -16.35 -33.34
N LYS A 3 -19.50 -17.63 -33.40
CA LYS A 3 -18.52 -18.23 -32.46
C LYS A 3 -17.11 -17.61 -32.56
N LEU A 4 -16.72 -17.16 -33.76
CA LEU A 4 -15.43 -16.51 -34.00
C LEU A 4 -15.42 -15.11 -33.35
N PHE A 5 -16.49 -14.34 -33.54
CA PHE A 5 -16.64 -13.01 -32.92
C PHE A 5 -16.63 -13.07 -31.39
N VAL A 6 -17.33 -14.04 -30.79
CA VAL A 6 -17.34 -14.21 -29.33
C VAL A 6 -15.93 -14.53 -28.81
N CYS A 7 -15.18 -15.37 -29.52
CA CYS A 7 -13.80 -15.70 -29.13
C CYS A 7 -12.87 -14.48 -29.21
N LEU A 8 -12.96 -13.71 -30.30
CA LEU A 8 -12.13 -12.51 -30.48
C LEU A 8 -12.42 -11.44 -29.42
N LEU A 9 -13.69 -11.21 -29.08
CA LEU A 9 -14.07 -10.28 -28.00
C LEU A 9 -13.54 -10.72 -26.64
N ALA A 10 -13.56 -12.02 -26.34
CA ALA A 10 -13.01 -12.55 -25.10
C ALA A 10 -11.48 -12.34 -24.99
N VAL A 11 -10.74 -12.56 -26.08
CA VAL A 11 -9.28 -12.34 -26.11
C VAL A 11 -8.95 -10.86 -25.94
N LEU A 12 -9.65 -9.95 -26.63
CA LEU A 12 -9.45 -8.50 -26.48
C LEU A 12 -9.72 -8.01 -25.05
N TRP A 13 -10.71 -8.57 -24.37
CA TRP A 13 -10.98 -8.24 -22.96
C TRP A 13 -9.91 -8.76 -22.01
N CYS A 14 -9.37 -9.96 -22.24
CA CYS A 14 -8.26 -10.50 -21.44
C CYS A 14 -7.01 -9.60 -21.54
N GLU A 15 -6.63 -9.19 -22.76
CA GLU A 15 -5.48 -8.30 -22.98
C GLU A 15 -5.65 -6.95 -22.28
N TYR A 16 -6.83 -6.33 -22.40
CA TYR A 16 -7.10 -5.04 -21.77
C TYR A 16 -7.00 -5.11 -20.24
N ALA A 17 -7.52 -6.18 -19.63
CA ALA A 17 -7.49 -6.35 -18.18
C ALA A 17 -6.06 -6.58 -17.67
N TYR A 18 -5.28 -7.41 -18.35
CA TYR A 18 -3.90 -7.71 -17.98
C TYR A 18 -3.01 -6.46 -18.05
N GLY A 19 -3.08 -5.72 -19.16
CA GLY A 19 -2.29 -4.51 -19.34
C GLY A 19 -2.64 -3.36 -18.38
N TYR A 20 -3.81 -3.39 -17.73
CA TYR A 20 -4.15 -2.39 -16.70
C TYR A 20 -3.43 -2.65 -15.37
N GLU A 21 -3.41 -3.90 -14.91
CA GLU A 21 -2.76 -4.28 -13.64
C GLU A 21 -1.25 -4.03 -13.71
N GLU A 22 -0.60 -4.41 -14.81
CA GLU A 22 0.84 -4.22 -15.00
C GLU A 22 1.23 -2.73 -14.97
N ARG A 23 0.51 -1.88 -15.72
CA ARG A 23 0.73 -0.43 -15.70
C ARG A 23 0.49 0.17 -14.31
N PHE A 24 -0.50 -0.32 -13.58
CA PHE A 24 -0.72 0.09 -12.21
C PHE A 24 0.49 -0.25 -11.31
N VAL A 25 0.95 -1.50 -11.37
CA VAL A 25 2.10 -1.99 -10.58
C VAL A 25 3.38 -1.22 -10.92
N LYS A 26 3.72 -1.06 -12.21
CA LYS A 26 4.88 -0.29 -12.68
C LYS A 26 4.89 1.14 -12.12
N ASN A 27 3.74 1.81 -12.20
CA ASN A 27 3.60 3.16 -11.66
C ASN A 27 3.70 3.22 -10.13
N LEU A 28 3.17 2.21 -9.43
CA LEU A 28 3.23 2.16 -7.98
C LEU A 28 4.65 1.88 -7.46
N ILE A 29 5.43 1.07 -8.18
CA ILE A 29 6.86 0.88 -7.94
C ILE A 29 7.59 2.21 -8.04
N LYS A 30 7.32 3.00 -9.09
CA LYS A 30 7.89 4.33 -9.25
C LYS A 30 7.55 5.25 -8.07
N VAL A 31 6.28 5.27 -7.64
CA VAL A 31 5.84 6.08 -6.48
C VAL A 31 6.59 5.72 -5.19
N HIS A 32 6.77 4.43 -4.90
CA HIS A 32 7.51 3.97 -3.73
C HIS A 32 9.00 4.32 -3.82
N SER A 33 9.60 4.12 -4.99
CA SER A 33 10.99 4.44 -5.27
C SER A 33 11.27 5.94 -5.09
N ASP A 34 10.41 6.81 -5.64
CA ASP A 34 10.52 8.26 -5.51
C ASP A 34 10.41 8.73 -4.05
N ALA A 35 9.49 8.14 -3.28
CA ALA A 35 9.35 8.41 -1.85
C ALA A 35 10.63 8.05 -1.07
N ARG A 36 11.26 6.91 -1.37
CA ARG A 36 12.50 6.48 -0.70
C ARG A 36 13.74 7.23 -1.18
N LYS A 37 13.80 7.59 -2.46
CA LYS A 37 14.89 8.37 -3.06
C LYS A 37 14.94 9.80 -2.51
N SER A 38 13.78 10.38 -2.22
CA SER A 38 13.66 11.72 -1.62
C SER A 38 13.89 11.73 -0.11
N PHE A 39 13.73 10.60 0.57
CA PHE A 39 13.96 10.47 2.00
C PHE A 39 15.44 10.25 2.35
N LYS A 40 15.91 10.89 3.43
CA LYS A 40 17.25 10.67 3.99
C LYS A 40 17.14 10.17 5.43
N TYR A 41 17.68 8.99 5.69
CA TYR A 41 17.84 8.43 7.03
C TYR A 41 19.30 8.51 7.44
N GLN A 42 19.60 9.22 8.54
CA GLN A 42 20.98 9.40 9.03
C GLN A 42 21.94 9.92 7.93
N GLY A 43 21.45 10.79 7.05
CA GLY A 43 22.21 11.36 5.92
C GLY A 43 22.25 10.49 4.66
N ASN A 44 21.82 9.23 4.72
CA ASN A 44 21.87 8.29 3.61
C ASN A 44 20.50 8.12 2.94
N LYS A 45 20.51 7.89 1.62
CA LYS A 45 19.30 7.51 0.88
C LYS A 45 18.96 6.06 1.17
N LEU A 46 17.67 5.74 1.21
CA LEU A 46 17.23 4.36 1.37
C LEU A 46 17.35 3.60 0.04
N PRO A 47 17.70 2.30 0.06
CA PRO A 47 17.68 1.47 -1.13
C PRO A 47 16.24 1.32 -1.65
N PRO A 48 16.04 1.16 -2.97
CA PRO A 48 14.71 0.86 -3.51
C PRO A 48 14.16 -0.44 -2.93
N LEU A 49 12.84 -0.55 -2.83
CA LEU A 49 12.18 -1.79 -2.40
C LEU A 49 12.12 -2.79 -3.54
N LYS A 50 12.32 -4.07 -3.23
CA LYS A 50 12.09 -5.17 -4.16
C LYS A 50 10.59 -5.45 -4.26
N TYR A 51 10.08 -5.60 -5.48
CA TYR A 51 8.69 -6.00 -5.68
C TYR A 51 8.54 -7.51 -5.49
N SER A 52 7.56 -7.94 -4.69
CA SER A 52 7.39 -9.34 -4.29
C SER A 52 6.05 -9.87 -4.77
N ARG A 53 6.07 -10.83 -5.71
CA ARG A 53 4.87 -11.49 -6.24
C ARG A 53 4.10 -12.23 -5.14
N LYS A 54 4.81 -12.75 -4.13
CA LYS A 54 4.21 -13.38 -2.95
C LYS A 54 3.37 -12.38 -2.13
N LEU A 55 3.91 -11.19 -1.85
CA LEU A 55 3.18 -10.14 -1.14
C LEU A 55 2.02 -9.59 -1.98
N MET A 56 2.19 -9.45 -3.30
CA MET A 56 1.11 -9.07 -4.22
C MET A 56 -0.06 -10.05 -4.16
N ASN A 57 0.20 -11.36 -4.16
CA ASN A 57 -0.85 -12.38 -4.07
C ASN A 57 -1.62 -12.29 -2.74
N LEU A 58 -0.93 -12.11 -1.61
CA LEU A 58 -1.58 -11.88 -0.32
C LEU A 58 -2.39 -10.57 -0.29
N ALA A 59 -1.87 -9.49 -0.89
CA ALA A 59 -2.61 -8.25 -1.04
C ALA A 59 -3.87 -8.45 -1.90
N ARG A 60 -3.79 -9.28 -2.94
CA ARG A 60 -4.92 -9.65 -3.82
C ARG A 60 -6.02 -10.36 -3.03
N GLU A 61 -5.64 -11.31 -2.17
CA GLU A 61 -6.59 -11.96 -1.25
C GLU A 61 -7.29 -10.95 -0.33
N TRP A 62 -6.55 -9.96 0.21
CA TRP A 62 -7.14 -8.93 1.05
C TRP A 62 -8.11 -8.03 0.27
N VAL A 63 -7.69 -7.42 -0.85
CA VAL A 63 -8.59 -6.53 -1.64
C VAL A 63 -9.83 -7.27 -2.14
N ASN A 64 -9.76 -8.60 -2.32
CA ASN A 64 -10.90 -9.42 -2.70
C ASN A 64 -12.04 -9.41 -1.68
N THR A 65 -11.74 -9.14 -0.41
CA THR A 65 -12.75 -9.00 0.66
C THR A 65 -13.48 -7.66 0.63
N CYS A 66 -12.95 -6.66 -0.10
CA CYS A 66 -13.44 -5.29 -0.09
C CYS A 66 -13.59 -4.68 1.31
N ARG A 67 -12.71 -5.06 2.25
CA ARG A 67 -12.65 -4.50 3.60
C ARG A 67 -11.35 -3.73 3.79
N GLU A 68 -11.46 -2.52 4.33
CA GLU A 68 -10.30 -1.70 4.70
C GLU A 68 -9.57 -2.25 5.94
N SER A 69 -10.30 -2.94 6.82
CA SER A 69 -9.73 -3.57 8.00
C SER A 69 -8.80 -4.72 7.62
N ARG A 70 -7.65 -4.82 8.30
CA ARG A 70 -6.69 -5.92 8.15
C ARG A 70 -7.38 -7.29 8.40
N PRO A 71 -7.13 -8.31 7.57
CA PRO A 71 -7.58 -9.67 7.83
C PRO A 71 -7.03 -10.20 9.16
N THR A 72 -7.81 -11.01 9.86
CA THR A 72 -7.39 -11.67 11.12
C THR A 72 -6.49 -12.88 10.89
N ASP A 73 -6.25 -13.26 9.64
CA ASP A 73 -5.40 -14.37 9.25
C ASP A 73 -3.93 -14.11 9.68
N GLY A 74 -3.32 -15.10 10.33
CA GLY A 74 -1.96 -15.02 10.84
C GLY A 74 -0.90 -14.75 9.77
N ARG A 75 -1.18 -15.07 8.50
CA ARG A 75 -0.29 -14.74 7.35
C ARG A 75 -0.03 -13.23 7.22
N PHE A 76 -0.91 -12.38 7.76
CA PHE A 76 -0.78 -10.93 7.73
C PHE A 76 -0.19 -10.34 9.02
N ALA A 77 -0.05 -11.11 10.10
CA ALA A 77 0.25 -10.59 11.43
C ALA A 77 1.61 -9.88 11.52
N ASN A 78 2.61 -10.35 10.75
CA ASN A 78 3.98 -9.83 10.77
C ASN A 78 4.30 -8.95 9.55
N LEU A 79 3.29 -8.54 8.78
CA LEU A 79 3.47 -7.69 7.61
C LEU A 79 3.05 -6.25 7.90
N GLY A 80 3.86 -5.31 7.45
CA GLY A 80 3.41 -3.92 7.33
C GLY A 80 2.31 -3.84 6.27
N SER A 81 1.42 -2.85 6.38
CA SER A 81 0.40 -2.66 5.34
C SER A 81 -0.05 -1.21 5.21
N SER A 82 -0.42 -0.85 4.00
CA SER A 82 -1.00 0.44 3.64
C SER A 82 -2.26 0.21 2.82
N VAL A 83 -3.34 0.92 3.15
CA VAL A 83 -4.64 0.76 2.50
C VAL A 83 -5.11 2.10 1.98
N ILE A 84 -5.36 2.19 0.68
CA ILE A 84 -5.87 3.41 0.05
C ILE A 84 -7.16 3.10 -0.71
N THR A 85 -8.17 3.92 -0.48
CA THR A 85 -9.41 3.93 -1.24
C THR A 85 -9.44 5.16 -2.15
N ALA A 86 -9.83 4.97 -3.41
CA ALA A 86 -10.03 6.06 -4.37
C ALA A 86 -11.39 5.93 -5.04
N ALA A 87 -12.05 7.06 -5.30
CA ALA A 87 -13.27 7.05 -6.12
C ALA A 87 -12.95 6.54 -7.53
N LEU A 88 -13.92 5.93 -8.23
CA LEU A 88 -13.69 5.35 -9.56
C LEU A 88 -13.10 6.32 -10.58
N TYR A 89 -13.51 7.59 -10.53
CA TYR A 89 -13.06 8.64 -11.46
C TYR A 89 -11.66 9.17 -11.14
N LEU A 90 -11.07 8.79 -10.00
CA LEU A 90 -9.72 9.17 -9.62
C LEU A 90 -8.75 8.03 -9.94
N PRO A 91 -7.67 8.30 -10.71
CA PRO A 91 -6.62 7.30 -10.92
C PRO A 91 -5.98 6.91 -9.58
N LEU A 92 -5.98 5.63 -9.25
CA LEU A 92 -5.50 5.12 -7.97
C LEU A 92 -4.02 5.47 -7.70
N VAL A 93 -3.18 5.46 -8.75
CA VAL A 93 -1.79 5.92 -8.68
C VAL A 93 -1.70 7.40 -8.29
N SER A 94 -2.59 8.24 -8.81
CA SER A 94 -2.65 9.67 -8.46
C SER A 94 -3.02 9.85 -6.98
N GLN A 95 -3.97 9.05 -6.48
CA GLN A 95 -4.33 9.04 -5.06
C GLN A 95 -3.15 8.65 -4.17
N TRP A 96 -2.39 7.61 -4.54
CA TRP A 96 -1.15 7.24 -3.85
C TRP A 96 -0.14 8.39 -3.82
N LYS A 97 0.14 9.01 -4.97
CA LYS A 97 1.07 10.16 -5.06
C LYS A 97 0.65 11.32 -4.16
N SER A 98 -0.63 11.68 -4.21
CA SER A 98 -1.20 12.76 -3.41
C SER A 98 -1.09 12.46 -1.91
N GLN A 99 -1.52 11.27 -1.50
CA GLN A 99 -1.48 10.85 -0.09
C GLN A 99 -0.04 10.88 0.45
N LEU A 100 0.91 10.26 -0.26
CA LEU A 100 2.30 10.23 0.18
C LEU A 100 2.95 11.63 0.21
N SER A 101 2.59 12.51 -0.72
CA SER A 101 3.07 13.90 -0.71
C SER A 101 2.59 14.69 0.50
N ILE A 102 1.33 14.50 0.90
CA ILE A 102 0.77 15.12 2.11
C ILE A 102 1.45 14.56 3.35
N GLU A 103 1.55 13.24 3.46
CA GLU A 103 2.12 12.57 4.62
C GLU A 103 3.62 12.81 4.78
N ALA A 104 4.36 12.95 3.68
CA ALA A 104 5.78 13.31 3.70
C ALA A 104 6.03 14.65 4.41
N LYS A 105 5.14 15.64 4.20
CA LYS A 105 5.23 16.95 4.85
C LYS A 105 4.93 16.89 6.36
N ALA A 106 4.12 15.91 6.77
CA ALA A 106 3.76 15.68 8.15
C ALA A 106 4.80 14.84 8.91
N TYR A 107 5.60 14.03 8.21
CA TYR A 107 6.54 13.12 8.87
C TYR A 107 7.82 13.81 9.34
N ASN A 108 8.16 13.64 10.61
CA ASN A 108 9.43 14.07 11.17
C ASN A 108 10.47 12.92 11.14
N PRO A 109 11.49 12.99 10.28
CA PRO A 109 12.50 11.93 10.16
C PRO A 109 13.38 11.77 11.41
N ALA A 110 13.53 12.82 12.22
CA ALA A 110 14.38 12.78 13.42
C ALA A 110 13.69 12.06 14.58
N THR A 111 12.36 12.13 14.68
CA THR A 111 11.60 11.52 15.79
C THR A 111 10.77 10.30 15.37
N GLY A 112 10.58 10.09 14.06
CA GLY A 112 9.69 9.06 13.53
C GLY A 112 8.20 9.35 13.75
N GLN A 113 7.85 10.59 14.14
CA GLN A 113 6.48 10.99 14.48
C GLN A 113 5.81 11.76 13.35
N CYS A 114 4.48 11.66 13.29
CA CYS A 114 3.66 12.50 12.41
C CYS A 114 3.27 13.80 13.13
N ILE A 115 3.48 14.93 12.49
CA ILE A 115 3.17 16.27 12.98
C ILE A 115 1.89 16.74 12.29
N ASN A 116 0.89 17.15 13.08
CA ASN A 116 -0.38 17.75 12.64
C ASN A 116 -1.33 16.89 11.79
N SER A 117 -0.89 15.79 11.18
CA SER A 117 -1.74 14.86 10.44
C SER A 117 -1.19 13.43 10.49
N PRO A 118 -2.02 12.39 10.22
CA PRO A 118 -1.53 11.04 10.03
C PRO A 118 -0.49 10.97 8.90
N CYS A 119 0.49 10.08 9.03
CA CYS A 119 1.55 9.87 8.05
C CYS A 119 1.95 8.38 7.92
N GLU A 120 1.01 7.49 8.21
CA GLU A 120 1.26 6.06 8.38
C GLU A 120 1.69 5.38 7.09
N HIS A 121 1.14 5.78 5.94
CA HIS A 121 1.50 5.21 4.64
C HIS A 121 2.92 5.61 4.25
N TYR A 122 3.26 6.90 4.38
CA TYR A 122 4.60 7.38 4.09
C TYR A 122 5.62 6.78 5.05
N ARG A 123 5.30 6.75 6.35
CA ARG A 123 6.15 6.13 7.38
C ARG A 123 6.47 4.68 7.04
N GLN A 124 5.49 3.89 6.62
CA GLN A 124 5.67 2.49 6.23
C GLN A 124 6.65 2.34 5.04
N ILE A 125 6.57 3.22 4.05
CA ILE A 125 7.40 3.17 2.83
C ILE A 125 8.84 3.58 3.12
N VAL A 126 9.06 4.53 4.03
CA VAL A 126 10.41 5.04 4.35
C VAL A 126 11.07 4.33 5.54
N GLN A 127 10.57 3.17 5.96
CA GLN A 127 11.28 2.40 6.99
C GLN A 127 12.54 1.73 6.40
N PRO A 128 13.71 1.85 7.06
CA PRO A 128 14.96 1.26 6.58
C PRO A 128 14.98 -0.27 6.57
N ASN A 129 14.25 -0.90 7.49
CA ASN A 129 14.19 -2.37 7.62
C ASN A 129 13.21 -3.03 6.63
N ILE A 130 12.39 -2.24 5.93
CA ILE A 130 11.50 -2.75 4.87
C ILE A 130 12.31 -2.88 3.59
N THR A 131 12.32 -4.10 3.05
CA THR A 131 13.12 -4.47 1.87
C THR A 131 12.25 -4.90 0.69
N GLU A 132 11.05 -5.41 0.98
CA GLU A 132 10.12 -5.92 -0.03
C GLU A 132 8.72 -5.33 0.15
N PHE A 133 8.00 -5.21 -0.95
CA PHE A 133 6.59 -4.86 -0.96
C PHE A 133 5.86 -5.50 -2.13
N GLY A 134 4.54 -5.66 -1.99
CA GLY A 134 3.67 -6.11 -3.07
C GLY A 134 2.28 -5.54 -2.87
N CYS A 135 1.64 -5.15 -3.97
CA CYS A 135 0.37 -4.44 -3.91
C CYS A 135 -0.64 -5.01 -4.88
N ALA A 136 -1.91 -4.95 -4.50
CA ALA A 136 -3.04 -5.28 -5.36
C ALA A 136 -4.11 -4.20 -5.23
N PHE A 137 -5.06 -4.21 -6.15
CA PHE A 137 -6.24 -3.38 -6.06
C PHE A 137 -7.46 -4.10 -6.60
N LYS A 138 -8.64 -3.66 -6.18
CA LYS A 138 -9.92 -4.17 -6.66
C LYS A 138 -10.96 -3.06 -6.68
N ARG A 139 -11.89 -3.15 -7.62
CA ARG A 139 -13.12 -2.37 -7.59
C ARG A 139 -14.08 -2.96 -6.56
N CYS A 140 -14.47 -2.15 -5.60
CA CYS A 140 -15.33 -2.51 -4.49
C CYS A 140 -16.63 -1.71 -4.51
N TYR A 141 -17.71 -2.38 -4.11
CA TYR A 141 -19.05 -1.81 -4.04
C TYR A 141 -19.41 -1.65 -2.57
N PHE A 142 -19.42 -0.42 -2.09
CA PHE A 142 -19.81 -0.09 -0.73
C PHE A 142 -21.29 0.32 -0.72
N SER A 143 -22.04 -0.26 0.20
CA SER A 143 -23.37 0.19 0.64
C SER A 143 -23.17 0.59 2.10
N PRO A 144 -23.65 1.70 2.71
CA PRO A 144 -24.56 2.81 2.35
C PRO A 144 -24.00 4.20 2.78
N PRO A 145 -24.73 5.35 2.67
CA PRO A 145 -26.12 5.57 2.22
C PRO A 145 -26.30 5.70 0.70
N GLY A 146 -25.26 5.43 -0.10
CA GLY A 146 -25.34 5.27 -1.55
C GLY A 146 -24.43 4.13 -2.01
N LEU A 147 -24.67 3.62 -3.23
CA LEU A 147 -23.73 2.69 -3.89
C LEU A 147 -22.48 3.49 -4.26
N LEU A 148 -21.48 3.46 -3.39
CA LEU A 148 -20.19 4.06 -3.67
C LEU A 148 -19.31 2.97 -4.27
N ILE A 149 -19.00 3.13 -5.56
CA ILE A 149 -18.00 2.30 -6.21
C ILE A 149 -16.64 2.98 -6.04
N SER A 150 -15.69 2.26 -5.48
CA SER A 150 -14.33 2.77 -5.29
C SER A 150 -13.30 1.70 -5.64
N HIS A 151 -12.08 2.14 -5.93
CA HIS A 151 -10.92 1.27 -5.98
C HIS A 151 -10.35 1.16 -4.58
N LEU A 152 -10.25 -0.07 -4.06
CA LEU A 152 -9.50 -0.40 -2.86
C LEU A 152 -8.12 -0.91 -3.28
N SER A 153 -7.07 -0.30 -2.76
CA SER A 153 -5.68 -0.72 -2.94
C SER A 153 -5.08 -1.12 -1.61
N VAL A 154 -4.36 -2.22 -1.60
CA VAL A 154 -3.59 -2.69 -0.46
C VAL A 154 -2.16 -2.91 -0.92
N CYS A 155 -1.22 -2.38 -0.16
CA CYS A 155 0.19 -2.74 -0.24
C CYS A 155 0.60 -3.45 1.05
N LEU A 156 1.29 -4.57 0.92
CA LEU A 156 1.92 -5.29 2.01
C LEU A 156 3.42 -5.10 1.96
N TYR A 157 4.05 -5.06 3.12
CA TYR A 157 5.48 -4.79 3.27
C TYR A 157 6.11 -5.83 4.18
N TYR A 158 7.26 -6.34 3.76
CA TYR A 158 8.05 -7.28 4.53
C TYR A 158 9.29 -6.57 5.09
N ALA A 159 9.52 -6.77 6.39
CA ALA A 159 10.69 -6.27 7.10
C ALA A 159 11.70 -7.41 7.28
N GLU A 160 12.96 -7.18 6.94
CA GLU A 160 14.02 -8.06 7.40
C GLU A 160 14.19 -7.88 8.90
N GLN A 161 14.24 -9.00 9.65
CA GLN A 161 14.34 -9.02 11.11
C GLN A 161 15.62 -8.34 11.68
N LYS A 162 16.49 -7.76 10.84
CA LYS A 162 17.83 -7.29 11.20
C LYS A 162 17.98 -5.78 11.45
N GLY A 163 16.91 -4.99 11.35
CA GLY A 163 17.00 -3.53 11.57
C GLY A 163 16.10 -3.03 12.70
N PRO A 164 16.60 -2.20 13.63
CA PRO A 164 15.70 -1.47 14.51
C PRO A 164 14.79 -0.59 13.64
N PRO A 165 13.46 -0.59 13.85
CA PRO A 165 12.60 0.39 13.20
C PRO A 165 13.13 1.79 13.55
N ILE A 166 12.85 2.81 12.71
CA ILE A 166 13.12 4.21 13.07
C ILE A 166 12.49 4.40 14.45
N GLN A 167 13.33 4.48 15.48
CA GLN A 167 12.83 4.34 16.83
C GLN A 167 11.81 5.44 17.07
N LEU A 168 10.59 5.06 17.44
CA LEU A 168 9.75 5.98 18.19
C LEU A 168 10.54 6.22 19.47
N THR A 169 11.26 7.34 19.50
CA THR A 169 11.73 7.90 20.75
C THR A 169 10.46 8.28 21.49
N THR A 170 9.91 7.31 22.20
CA THR A 170 8.88 7.53 23.20
C THR A 170 9.66 8.25 24.27
N THR A 171 9.74 9.58 24.15
CA THR A 171 10.30 10.44 25.17
C THR A 171 9.37 10.28 26.37
N THR A 172 9.59 9.20 27.11
CA THR A 172 9.15 9.09 28.49
C THR A 172 10.05 10.11 29.17
N THR A 173 9.64 11.38 29.08
CA THR A 173 10.12 12.43 29.95
C THR A 173 9.68 11.97 31.33
N THR A 174 10.50 11.14 31.96
CA THR A 174 10.51 11.01 33.40
C THR A 174 10.86 12.40 33.86
N ALA A 175 9.84 13.22 34.06
CA ALA A 175 9.97 14.49 34.75
C ALA A 175 10.53 14.11 36.11
N ALA A 176 11.85 14.16 36.22
CA ALA A 176 12.52 14.25 37.49
C ALA A 176 12.03 15.59 38.06
N THR A 177 10.90 15.53 38.78
CA THR A 177 10.50 16.55 39.72
C THR A 177 11.64 16.62 40.72
N ARG A 178 12.66 17.42 40.40
CA ARG A 178 13.55 18.00 41.39
C ARG A 178 12.66 18.84 42.27
N ARG A 179 12.15 18.22 43.33
CA ARG A 179 11.57 18.90 44.47
C ARG A 179 12.63 19.91 44.93
N PRO A 180 12.39 21.23 44.86
CA PRO A 180 13.27 22.16 45.55
C PRO A 180 13.24 21.79 47.03
N THR A 181 14.41 21.51 47.59
CA THR A 181 14.59 21.36 49.02
C THR A 181 14.42 22.74 49.63
N THR A 182 13.20 23.07 50.02
CA THR A 182 12.93 24.22 50.87
C THR A 182 13.11 23.75 52.31
N THR A 183 14.20 24.18 52.94
CA THR A 183 14.36 24.09 54.40
C THR A 183 13.29 24.95 55.06
N ILE A 184 12.25 24.31 55.59
CA ILE A 184 11.22 24.96 56.40
C ILE A 184 11.38 24.46 57.84
N THR A 185 11.87 25.34 58.69
CA THR A 185 11.82 25.24 60.15
C THR A 185 10.41 25.61 60.60
N THR A 186 9.57 24.66 61.04
CA THR A 186 8.40 24.99 61.89
C THR A 186 7.83 23.78 62.63
N THR A 187 8.06 23.79 63.95
CA THR A 187 7.14 23.58 65.08
C THR A 187 6.10 22.44 65.04
N THR A 188 6.30 21.51 65.96
CA THR A 188 5.42 20.44 66.41
C THR A 188 4.07 20.95 66.94
N THR A 189 2.96 20.51 66.33
CA THR A 189 1.63 20.50 66.97
C THR A 189 0.93 19.16 66.67
N LYS A 190 0.45 18.53 67.74
CA LYS A 190 -0.23 17.21 67.80
C LYS A 190 -1.56 17.19 67.02
N ALA A 191 -1.82 16.03 66.36
CA ALA A 191 -3.04 15.20 66.28
C ALA A 191 -4.43 15.87 66.06
N PRO A 192 -5.39 15.29 65.31
CA PRO A 192 -5.77 13.88 65.44
C PRO A 192 -6.13 13.11 64.14
N ILE A 193 -6.25 11.81 64.36
CA ILE A 193 -6.55 10.69 63.47
C ILE A 193 -7.94 10.81 62.86
N THR A 194 -8.07 10.54 61.56
CA THR A 194 -9.35 10.10 60.98
C THR A 194 -9.08 9.09 59.88
N ALA A 195 -9.53 7.86 60.11
CA ALA A 195 -9.46 6.73 59.19
C ALA A 195 -10.67 6.72 58.27
N PHE A 196 -10.49 6.52 56.97
CA PHE A 196 -11.48 5.96 56.03
C PHE A 196 -10.75 5.56 54.74
N THR A 197 -11.14 4.64 53.85
CA THR A 197 -11.89 3.37 53.87
C THR A 197 -11.72 2.84 52.44
N THR A 198 -11.31 1.58 52.30
CA THR A 198 -11.18 0.85 51.03
C THR A 198 -12.55 0.64 50.35
N PRO A 199 -12.61 0.63 49.01
CA PRO A 199 -13.60 -0.17 48.29
C PRO A 199 -12.89 -1.16 47.35
N LYS A 200 -12.93 -2.47 47.65
CA LYS A 200 -13.98 -3.47 47.36
C LYS A 200 -13.98 -3.95 45.90
N THR A 201 -13.26 -5.06 45.75
CA THR A 201 -13.42 -6.17 44.80
C THR A 201 -14.89 -6.46 44.45
N SER A 202 -15.18 -6.60 43.16
CA SER A 202 -16.37 -7.30 42.67
C SER A 202 -15.95 -8.47 41.76
N THR A 203 -16.16 -9.66 42.32
CA THR A 203 -16.16 -10.95 41.67
C THR A 203 -17.53 -11.16 41.03
N ILE A 204 -17.58 -11.54 39.75
CA ILE A 204 -18.74 -12.22 39.15
C ILE A 204 -18.23 -13.42 38.34
N SER A 205 -18.97 -14.50 38.50
CA SER A 205 -18.63 -15.90 38.24
C SER A 205 -19.02 -16.39 36.84
N LYS A 206 -18.41 -17.54 36.49
CA LYS A 206 -18.98 -18.76 35.87
C LYS A 206 -18.90 -18.98 34.34
N LEU A 207 -18.12 -20.04 34.06
CA LEU A 207 -18.11 -21.10 33.01
C LEU A 207 -19.47 -21.49 32.39
N PRO A 208 -19.53 -22.20 31.22
CA PRO A 208 -18.81 -23.45 30.86
C PRO A 208 -17.98 -23.36 29.55
N SER A 209 -16.79 -23.97 29.44
CA SER A 209 -16.50 -25.39 29.11
C SER A 209 -17.23 -25.90 27.86
N ALA A 210 -16.49 -25.97 26.75
CA ALA A 210 -16.72 -26.92 25.68
C ALA A 210 -15.34 -27.44 25.26
N ASP A 211 -15.05 -28.66 25.71
CA ASP A 211 -13.97 -29.50 25.21
C ASP A 211 -14.24 -29.82 23.73
N ASN A 212 -13.20 -29.72 22.91
CA ASN A 212 -13.11 -30.50 21.68
C ASN A 212 -11.65 -30.95 21.55
N ASP A 213 -11.39 -32.09 22.20
CA ASP A 213 -10.33 -33.01 21.85
C ASP A 213 -10.58 -33.51 20.42
N THR A 214 -9.66 -33.26 19.50
CA THR A 214 -9.53 -34.08 18.28
C THR A 214 -8.06 -34.11 17.87
N VAL A 215 -7.40 -35.15 18.40
CA VAL A 215 -6.52 -36.10 17.71
C VAL A 215 -5.61 -35.54 16.62
N MET A 216 -4.31 -35.61 16.93
CA MET A 216 -3.19 -35.63 16.00
C MET A 216 -3.37 -36.72 14.95
N GLU A 217 -3.24 -36.37 13.68
CA GLU A 217 -2.86 -37.33 12.64
C GLU A 217 -1.47 -36.94 12.13
N GLU A 218 -0.49 -37.80 12.46
CA GLU A 218 0.83 -37.83 11.84
C GLU A 218 0.66 -38.14 10.35
N VAL A 219 0.90 -37.16 9.49
CA VAL A 219 1.19 -37.43 8.08
C VAL A 219 2.69 -37.35 7.91
N LYS A 220 3.23 -38.52 7.57
CA LYS A 220 4.61 -38.82 7.28
C LYS A 220 5.15 -37.98 6.13
N ASP A 221 6.45 -37.76 6.25
CA ASP A 221 7.36 -37.28 5.24
C ASP A 221 7.11 -37.95 3.89
N ASP A 222 7.00 -37.14 2.83
CA ASP A 222 7.34 -37.59 1.50
C ASP A 222 8.33 -36.61 0.88
N GLU A 223 9.35 -37.23 0.33
CA GLU A 223 10.61 -36.68 -0.09
C GLU A 223 10.48 -35.90 -1.40
N ASN A 224 11.40 -34.95 -1.57
CA ASN A 224 12.22 -34.81 -2.77
C ASN A 224 11.49 -34.62 -4.11
N LEU A 225 11.45 -33.36 -4.57
CA LEU A 225 11.50 -33.02 -6.00
C LEU A 225 12.20 -31.66 -6.16
N GLU A 226 13.53 -31.72 -6.11
CA GLU A 226 14.38 -30.79 -6.86
C GLU A 226 14.15 -31.02 -8.35
N GLY A 227 13.98 -29.95 -9.13
CA GLY A 227 13.81 -30.03 -10.57
C GLY A 227 13.65 -28.66 -11.22
N GLU A 228 14.80 -28.06 -11.53
CA GLU A 228 15.08 -27.32 -12.78
C GLU A 228 13.95 -26.48 -13.42
N GLU A 229 13.81 -25.21 -13.03
CA GLU A 229 13.32 -24.14 -13.93
C GLU A 229 14.08 -22.84 -13.65
N LYS A 230 15.34 -22.82 -14.08
CA LYS A 230 16.19 -21.62 -14.17
C LYS A 230 17.01 -21.78 -15.46
N GLU A 231 16.49 -21.31 -16.59
CA GLU A 231 17.29 -20.91 -17.77
C GLU A 231 16.46 -20.49 -19.00
N GLU A 232 15.36 -19.72 -18.88
CA GLU A 232 14.70 -19.17 -20.10
C GLU A 232 14.19 -17.72 -20.01
N GLU A 233 14.54 -16.94 -18.98
CA GLU A 233 14.07 -15.53 -18.84
C GLU A 233 15.13 -14.44 -19.15
N GLU A 234 16.33 -14.79 -19.64
CA GLU A 234 17.42 -13.81 -19.89
C GLU A 234 17.68 -13.50 -21.38
N LYS A 235 16.73 -13.72 -22.30
CA LYS A 235 16.94 -13.48 -23.75
C LYS A 235 16.01 -12.50 -24.46
N GLU A 236 15.08 -11.85 -23.76
CA GLU A 236 14.15 -10.89 -24.38
C GLU A 236 14.40 -9.41 -24.05
N GLU A 237 15.36 -9.06 -23.18
CA GLU A 237 15.59 -7.66 -22.78
C GLU A 237 16.58 -6.86 -23.66
N GLU A 238 17.21 -7.44 -24.69
CA GLU A 238 18.24 -6.75 -25.51
C GLU A 238 17.73 -6.22 -26.87
N LYS A 239 16.42 -6.09 -27.11
CA LYS A 239 15.90 -5.73 -28.45
C LYS A 239 15.02 -4.48 -28.56
N GLU A 240 14.85 -3.70 -27.50
CA GLU A 240 13.99 -2.50 -27.52
C GLU A 240 14.74 -1.15 -27.38
N GLU A 241 16.08 -1.11 -27.39
CA GLU A 241 16.84 0.15 -27.18
C GLU A 241 17.36 0.85 -28.45
N GLU A 242 16.97 0.45 -29.67
CA GLU A 242 17.50 1.06 -30.92
C GLU A 242 16.52 1.94 -31.75
N GLU A 243 15.30 2.24 -31.29
CA GLU A 243 14.31 3.00 -32.12
C GLU A 243 13.88 4.39 -31.59
N GLU A 244 14.60 5.04 -30.68
CA GLU A 244 14.23 6.39 -30.16
C GLU A 244 15.22 7.53 -30.47
N GLU A 245 16.10 7.42 -31.47
CA GLU A 245 17.02 8.52 -31.84
C GLU A 245 16.87 9.06 -33.28
N GLU A 246 15.67 9.16 -33.85
CA GLU A 246 15.49 9.91 -35.12
C GLU A 246 14.10 10.55 -35.24
N GLU A 247 13.80 11.65 -34.53
CA GLU A 247 12.84 12.67 -35.01
C GLU A 247 13.21 14.08 -34.46
N GLU A 248 14.11 14.74 -35.20
CA GLU A 248 14.06 16.14 -35.72
C GLU A 248 13.40 17.23 -34.84
N GLU A 249 14.12 18.25 -34.36
CA GLU A 249 14.57 19.46 -35.09
C GLU A 249 13.61 19.96 -36.18
N GLU A 250 12.77 20.95 -35.85
CA GLU A 250 12.59 22.23 -36.58
C GLU A 250 11.24 22.89 -36.23
N GLY A 251 11.21 24.23 -36.18
CA GLY A 251 9.97 24.99 -36.39
C GLY A 251 9.68 26.12 -35.40
N ASP A 252 10.47 27.18 -35.47
CA ASP A 252 10.12 28.52 -34.97
C ASP A 252 9.14 29.18 -35.96
N GLY A 253 8.07 29.83 -35.47
CA GLY A 253 7.06 30.45 -36.34
C GLY A 253 5.89 31.10 -35.60
N GLU A 254 5.87 32.42 -35.60
CA GLU A 254 4.88 33.32 -35.01
C GLU A 254 3.46 33.30 -35.64
N ASP A 255 2.51 33.70 -34.79
CA ASP A 255 1.29 34.48 -35.05
C ASP A 255 0.04 33.90 -35.75
N LYS A 256 -1.06 34.04 -35.00
CA LYS A 256 -2.36 34.68 -35.34
C LYS A 256 -3.63 33.82 -35.16
N ALA A 257 -4.62 34.49 -34.57
CA ALA A 257 -5.91 34.00 -34.10
C ALA A 257 -6.86 33.49 -35.19
N GLU A 258 -7.73 32.52 -34.86
CA GLU A 258 -9.20 32.66 -34.80
C GLU A 258 -9.83 31.33 -34.34
N GLY A 259 -10.98 31.41 -33.64
CA GLY A 259 -11.61 30.25 -33.01
C GLY A 259 -12.34 29.33 -34.00
N THR A 260 -12.56 28.07 -33.59
CA THR A 260 -13.75 27.27 -33.95
C THR A 260 -13.80 25.97 -33.13
N SER A 261 -14.98 25.73 -32.54
CA SER A 261 -15.62 24.46 -32.18
C SER A 261 -14.79 23.29 -31.64
N ASP A 262 -15.01 23.01 -30.34
CA ASP A 262 -14.77 21.73 -29.66
C ASP A 262 -15.42 20.56 -30.42
N LEU A 263 -14.59 19.78 -31.11
CA LEU A 263 -14.91 18.45 -31.59
C LEU A 263 -13.99 17.48 -30.88
N ALA A 264 -14.59 16.58 -30.09
CA ALA A 264 -13.90 15.59 -29.28
C ALA A 264 -12.88 14.81 -30.12
N ILE A 265 -11.59 15.02 -29.81
CA ILE A 265 -10.47 14.28 -30.38
C ILE A 265 -10.56 12.85 -29.84
N LEU A 266 -11.21 11.98 -30.61
CA LEU A 266 -11.16 10.54 -30.42
C LEU A 266 -9.75 10.06 -30.79
N SER A 267 -9.14 9.30 -29.88
CA SER A 267 -7.77 8.81 -30.00
C SER A 267 -7.57 8.03 -31.33
N PRO A 268 -6.52 8.37 -32.13
CA PRO A 268 -6.32 7.80 -33.47
C PRO A 268 -6.20 6.27 -33.49
N HIS A 269 -5.80 5.65 -32.38
CA HIS A 269 -5.68 4.19 -32.27
C HIS A 269 -7.02 3.44 -32.30
N LEU A 270 -8.17 4.12 -32.15
CA LEU A 270 -9.49 3.47 -32.14
C LEU A 270 -10.20 3.46 -33.51
N LEU A 271 -9.74 4.27 -34.47
CA LEU A 271 -10.31 4.35 -35.82
C LEU A 271 -10.22 3.05 -36.64
N PRO A 272 -9.10 2.30 -36.67
CA PRO A 272 -9.03 1.07 -37.48
C PRO A 272 -9.98 -0.01 -36.95
N PHE A 273 -10.24 -0.06 -35.64
CA PHE A 273 -11.15 -1.03 -35.05
C PHE A 273 -12.62 -0.75 -35.38
N MET A 274 -13.03 0.52 -35.46
CA MET A 274 -14.39 0.90 -35.86
C MET A 274 -14.67 0.58 -37.33
N LEU A 275 -13.68 0.79 -38.21
CA LEU A 275 -13.77 0.44 -39.63
C LEU A 275 -13.84 -1.08 -39.84
N ALA A 276 -13.02 -1.86 -39.12
CA ALA A 276 -13.07 -3.32 -39.19
C ALA A 276 -14.42 -3.88 -38.70
N ALA A 277 -14.98 -3.30 -37.63
CA ALA A 277 -16.29 -3.70 -37.12
C ALA A 277 -17.43 -3.38 -38.12
N MET A 278 -17.38 -2.22 -38.79
CA MET A 278 -18.38 -1.81 -39.79
C MET A 278 -18.34 -2.70 -41.05
N ILE A 279 -17.16 -3.07 -41.52
CA ILE A 279 -16.99 -3.98 -42.67
C ILE A 279 -17.51 -5.39 -42.36
N LEU A 280 -17.38 -5.83 -41.11
CA LEU A 280 -17.83 -7.15 -40.66
C LEU A 280 -19.34 -7.24 -40.35
N LEU A 281 -20.02 -6.10 -40.25
CA LEU A 281 -21.48 -5.99 -40.02
C LEU A 281 -22.28 -5.76 -41.32
N SER A 282 -21.59 -5.54 -42.45
CA SER A 282 -22.18 -5.35 -43.79
C SER A 282 -22.17 -6.64 -44.59
#